data_AF-A0A3N5V422-F1
#
_entry.id   AF-A0A3N5V422-F1
#
_cell.length_a   1.000
_cell.length_b   1.000
_cell.length_c   1.000
_cell.angle_alpha   90.00
_cell.angle_beta   90.00
_cell.angle_gamma   90.00
#
_symmetry.space_group_name_H-M   'P 1'
#
loop_
_entity.id
_entity.type
_entity.pdbx_description
1 polymer ?
#
loop_
_entity_poly.entity_id
_entity_poly.type
_entity_poly.pdbx_seq_one_letter_code
_entity_poly.pdbx_strand_id
1 'polypeptide(L)' 'MSKVLLKNIGTLVSGDIENPILKADAIWIEEGLIKKVGFLKDMD' A
#
# COMPACT_ATOMS: atom_id res chain seq x y z
N MET A 1 -14.40 12.36 5.58
CA MET A 1 -13.89 11.36 4.62
C MET A 1 -13.06 10.35 5.35
N SER A 2 -13.29 9.06 5.13
CA SER A 2 -12.50 8.00 5.76
C SER A 2 -11.16 7.87 5.03
N LYS A 3 -10.07 7.88 5.82
CA LYS A 3 -8.71 7.69 5.34
C LYS A 3 -8.03 6.66 6.24
N VAL A 4 -7.36 5.70 5.63
CA VAL A 4 -6.65 4.63 6.34
C VAL A 4 -5.26 4.48 5.73
N LEU A 5 -4.23 4.51 6.58
CA LEU A 5 -2.85 4.21 6.22
C LEU A 5 -2.42 2.93 6.94
N LEU A 6 -2.20 1.88 6.17
CA LEU A 6 -1.51 0.69 6.65
C LEU A 6 -0.01 0.91 6.47
N LYS A 7 0.79 0.68 7.52
CA LYS A 7 2.24 0.93 7.52
C LYS A 7 3.01 -0.15 8.28
N ASN A 8 4.33 -0.17 8.10
CA ASN A 8 5.24 -1.18 8.65
C ASN A 8 4.91 -2.60 8.14
N ILE A 9 4.45 -2.70 6.90
CA ILE A 9 4.16 -3.98 6.25
C ILE A 9 5.49 -4.68 5.94
N GLY A 10 5.67 -5.92 6.41
CA GLY A 10 6.89 -6.70 6.16
C GLY A 10 6.95 -7.27 4.74
N THR A 11 5.83 -7.76 4.22
CA THR A 11 5.71 -8.32 2.87
C THR A 11 4.36 -7.94 2.28
N LEU A 12 4.36 -7.36 1.07
CA LEU A 12 3.15 -7.01 0.34
C LEU A 12 2.97 -7.91 -0.88
N VAL A 13 1.94 -8.76 -0.84
CA VAL A 13 1.54 -9.64 -1.95
C VAL A 13 0.47 -8.93 -2.77
N SER A 14 0.73 -8.66 -4.05
CA SER A 14 -0.13 -7.83 -4.91
C SER A 14 -1.33 -8.54 -5.52
N GLY A 15 -1.23 -9.86 -5.72
CA GLY A 15 -2.15 -10.61 -6.58
C GLY A 15 -1.91 -10.43 -8.08
N ASP A 16 -0.91 -9.65 -8.51
CA ASP A 16 -0.42 -9.60 -9.89
C ASP A 16 0.57 -10.76 -10.11
N ILE A 17 0.31 -11.61 -11.10
CA ILE A 17 1.16 -12.78 -11.41
C ILE A 17 2.55 -12.35 -11.89
N GLU A 18 2.65 -11.23 -12.61
CA GLU A 18 3.92 -10.74 -13.14
C GLU A 18 4.77 -10.07 -12.04
N ASN A 19 4.12 -9.44 -11.06
CA ASN A 19 4.77 -8.76 -9.93
C ASN A 19 4.14 -9.15 -8.58
N PRO A 20 4.27 -10.41 -8.13
CA PRO A 20 3.51 -10.95 -7.01
C PRO A 20 3.90 -10.34 -5.66
N ILE A 21 5.14 -9.85 -5.54
CA ILE A 21 5.67 -9.21 -4.34
C ILE A 21 6.08 -7.79 -4.67
N LEU A 22 5.45 -6.81 -4.04
CA LEU A 22 5.79 -5.40 -4.22
C LEU A 22 6.76 -4.95 -3.13
N LYS A 23 7.75 -4.15 -3.54
CA LYS A 23 8.67 -3.46 -2.62
C LYS A 23 7.98 -2.23 -2.05
N ALA A 24 7.20 -2.43 -0.99
CA ALA A 24 6.43 -1.41 -0.31
C ALA A 24 6.22 -1.82 1.15
N ASP A 25 6.15 -0.85 2.05
CA ASP A 25 5.83 -1.06 3.47
C ASP A 25 4.56 -0.29 3.90
N ALA A 26 3.87 0.37 2.96
CA ALA A 26 2.67 1.14 3.21
C ALA A 26 1.62 1.11 2.08
N ILE A 27 0.34 1.20 2.47
CA ILE A 27 -0.84 1.31 1.59
C ILE A 27 -1.73 2.45 2.11
N TRP A 28 -2.04 3.41 1.24
CA TRP A 28 -2.98 4.51 1.50
C TRP A 28 -4.33 4.24 0.85
N ILE A 29 -5.38 4.26 1.68
CA ILE A 29 -6.75 3.98 1.27
C ILE A 29 -7.61 5.21 1.56
N GLU A 30 -8.37 5.65 0.55
CA GLU A 30 -9.38 6.69 0.68
C GLU A 30 -10.71 6.16 0.15
N GLU A 31 -11.76 6.32 0.95
CA GLU A 31 -13.13 5.95 0.53
C GLU A 31 -13.26 4.49 0.04
N GLY A 32 -12.49 3.59 0.63
CA GLY A 32 -12.49 2.17 0.28
C GLY A 32 -11.67 1.81 -0.96
N LEU A 33 -10.99 2.77 -1.59
CA LEU A 33 -10.13 2.55 -2.76
C LEU A 33 -8.66 2.75 -2.41
N ILE A 34 -7.80 1.88 -2.96
CA ILE A 34 -6.35 2.04 -2.87
C ILE A 34 -5.96 3.25 -3.72
N LYS A 35 -5.40 4.28 -3.08
CA LYS A 35 -4.89 5.48 -3.75
C LYS A 35 -3.40 5.38 -4.04
N LYS A 36 -2.63 4.78 -3.13
CA LYS A 36 -1.17 4.69 -3.25
C LYS A 36 -0.65 3.43 -2.55
N VAL A 37 0.34 2.80 -3.16
CA VAL A 37 1.15 1.71 -2.60
C VAL A 37 2.61 2.11 -2.75
N GLY A 38 3.41 1.97 -1.71
CA GLY A 38 4.81 2.38 -1.74
C GLY A 38 5.47 2.36 -0.36
N PHE A 39 6.50 3.17 -0.20
CA PHE A 39 7.16 3.31 1.10
C PHE A 39 6.47 4.37 1.96
N LEU A 40 6.43 4.14 3.27
CA LEU A 40 5.85 5.03 4.27
C LEU A 40 6.44 6.44 4.18
N LYS A 41 7.74 6.54 3.92
CA LYS A 41 8.44 7.82 3.76
C LYS A 41 7.94 8.67 2.57
N ASP A 42 7.25 8.04 1.62
CA ASP A 42 6.72 8.68 0.43
C ASP A 42 5.20 8.98 0.57
N MET A 43 4.62 8.75 1.75
CA MET A 43 3.19 8.98 2.03
C MET A 43 3.02 10.34 2.72
N ASP A 44 2.63 11.35 1.95
CA ASP A 44 2.26 12.69 2.43
C ASP A 44 0.76 12.81 2.73
#